data_AF-A0A972T9R3-F1
#
_entry.id   AF-A0A972T9R3-F1
#
_cell.length_a   1.000
_cell.length_b   1.000
_cell.length_c   1.000
_cell.angle_alpha   90.00
_cell.angle_beta   90.00
_cell.angle_gamma   90.00
#
_symmetry.space_group_name_H-M   'P 1'
#
loop_
_entity.id
_entity.type
_entity.pdbx_description
1 polymer ?
#
loop_
_entity_poly.entity_id
_entity_poly.type
_entity_poly.pdbx_seq_one_letter_code
_entity_poly.pdbx_strand_id
1 'polypeptide(L)'
;MNSTNLAKGGERKYPALLLFLLLFTIAGVLGAFFNPKSEYSLGNDRARFATAESLVERGTLAIDDSPGLKTIDKVYIDGHFYGCQTPLMPIIMAVFYFPLFKLGLDFAANDRLLVWMLTLIFSGASAAGTAVLLGKLHFLKRGDYGRSIKFALLFFFGTLYLPFSVALNSHTFSGFLIFLSYFLIILGFRSAAASFISGLSVSIAAVTDPPAGIAFAVVFFIYQFTIYGNFFHSLWYIIGCLPPVIIHSVVNISISGSILPFGINPEYFIYPGAVFDKSNLSGVVVNSSFREIAVYGFNCLFGPRGLFVYTPILIFAVIGGVSAFRSRNERETLIRGSLSRTLSQLSMKI
;
A
#
# COMPACT_ATOMS: atom_id res chain seq x y z
N MET A 1 4.98 25.54 11.95
CA MET A 1 4.68 24.97 13.28
C MET A 1 6.01 24.77 13.97
N ASN A 2 6.37 25.61 14.94
CA ASN A 2 7.67 25.54 15.61
C ASN A 2 7.76 24.28 16.48
N SER A 3 8.92 23.63 16.45
CA SER A 3 9.29 22.40 17.17
C SER A 3 9.22 22.51 18.70
N THR A 4 8.92 23.69 19.24
CA THR A 4 8.98 24.02 20.66
C THR A 4 7.68 23.76 21.45
N ASN A 5 6.56 23.45 20.79
CA ASN A 5 5.30 23.16 21.48
C ASN A 5 5.07 21.67 21.82
N LEU A 6 6.04 20.78 21.56
CA LEU A 6 5.95 19.35 21.85
C LEU A 6 6.25 18.98 23.31
N ALA A 7 6.66 19.93 24.17
CA ALA A 7 7.31 19.64 25.45
C ALA A 7 6.55 20.06 26.72
N LYS A 8 5.22 20.27 26.66
CA LYS A 8 4.44 20.64 27.86
C LYS A 8 3.16 19.83 28.03
N GLY A 9 3.33 18.58 28.42
CA GLY A 9 2.30 17.69 28.94
C GLY A 9 3.00 16.42 29.43
N GLY A 10 2.86 16.05 30.70
CA GLY A 10 3.58 14.95 31.33
C GLY A 10 3.73 13.74 30.40
N GLU A 11 4.97 13.30 30.19
CA GLU A 11 5.46 12.50 29.05
C GLU A 11 4.83 11.11 28.90
N ARG A 12 3.53 11.03 28.64
CA ARG A 12 2.91 9.78 28.23
C ARG A 12 3.23 9.55 26.76
N LYS A 13 4.24 8.70 26.52
CA LYS A 13 4.62 8.24 25.18
C LYS A 13 3.47 7.44 24.57
N TYR A 14 3.18 7.70 23.29
CA TYR A 14 2.21 6.90 22.54
C TYR A 14 2.68 5.44 22.50
N PRO A 15 1.86 4.45 22.93
CA PRO A 15 2.29 3.06 23.09
C PRO A 15 2.30 2.31 21.74
N ALA A 16 3.05 2.82 20.78
CA ALA A 16 3.09 2.32 19.40
C ALA A 16 3.43 0.83 19.33
N LEU A 17 4.45 0.39 20.08
CA LEU A 17 4.88 -1.00 20.09
C LEU A 17 3.82 -1.93 20.68
N LEU A 18 3.24 -1.59 21.83
CA LEU A 18 2.19 -2.40 22.44
C LEU A 18 0.95 -2.51 21.55
N LEU A 19 0.54 -1.40 20.94
CA LEU A 19 -0.58 -1.42 20.00
C LEU A 19 -0.25 -2.24 18.74
N PHE A 20 0.96 -2.12 18.20
CA PHE A 20 1.42 -2.93 17.08
C PHE A 20 1.34 -4.42 17.42
N LEU A 21 1.96 -4.82 18.54
CA LEU A 21 1.97 -6.21 18.99
C LEU A 21 0.55 -6.73 19.21
N LEU A 22 -0.34 -5.96 19.84
CA LEU A 22 -1.74 -6.33 20.01
C LEU A 22 -2.43 -6.62 18.67
N LEU A 23 -2.37 -5.67 17.72
CA LEU A 23 -3.04 -5.82 16.42
C LEU A 23 -2.40 -6.92 15.57
N PHE A 24 -1.08 -7.05 15.62
CA PHE A 24 -0.33 -8.11 14.95
C PHE A 24 -0.70 -9.49 15.51
N THR A 25 -0.78 -9.64 16.84
CA THR A 25 -1.23 -10.88 17.47
C THR A 25 -2.67 -11.20 17.10
N ILE A 26 -3.57 -10.21 17.07
CA ILE A 26 -4.95 -10.43 16.63
C ILE A 26 -5.00 -10.92 15.18
N ALA A 27 -4.26 -10.29 14.27
CA ALA A 27 -4.14 -10.75 12.88
C ALA A 27 -3.56 -12.16 12.80
N GLY A 28 -2.56 -12.49 13.63
CA GLY A 28 -1.95 -13.82 13.68
C GLY A 28 -2.92 -14.89 14.18
N VAL A 29 -3.64 -14.62 15.26
CA VAL A 29 -4.66 -15.53 15.82
C VAL A 29 -5.79 -15.73 14.82
N LEU A 30 -6.37 -14.65 14.29
CA LEU A 30 -7.42 -14.75 13.29
C LEU A 30 -6.93 -15.45 12.03
N GLY A 31 -5.71 -15.15 11.56
CA GLY A 31 -5.08 -15.86 10.47
C GLY A 31 -4.96 -17.36 10.74
N ALA A 32 -4.59 -17.78 11.95
CA ALA A 32 -4.50 -19.20 12.28
C ALA A 32 -5.87 -19.90 12.26
N PHE A 33 -6.95 -19.21 12.67
CA PHE A 33 -8.31 -19.74 12.65
C PHE A 33 -8.97 -19.71 11.26
N PHE A 34 -8.75 -18.62 10.50
CA PHE A 34 -9.42 -18.34 9.23
C PHE A 34 -8.58 -18.63 7.99
N ASN A 35 -7.37 -19.16 8.16
CA ASN A 35 -6.59 -19.76 7.09
C ASN A 35 -6.75 -21.30 6.97
N PRO A 36 -7.97 -21.89 6.97
CA PRO A 36 -8.13 -23.29 6.59
C PRO A 36 -8.42 -23.36 5.10
N LYS A 37 -7.42 -23.16 4.24
CA LYS A 37 -7.46 -23.65 2.86
C LYS A 37 -6.08 -24.11 2.40
N SER A 38 -5.78 -25.38 2.68
CA SER A 38 -4.77 -26.14 1.92
C SER A 38 -5.09 -26.23 0.43
N GLU A 39 -6.31 -25.85 0.05
CA GLU A 39 -6.67 -25.56 -1.33
C GLU A 39 -6.56 -24.06 -1.54
N TYR A 40 -5.33 -23.63 -1.82
CA TYR A 40 -4.96 -22.34 -2.37
C TYR A 40 -6.15 -21.55 -2.92
N SER A 41 -6.31 -20.29 -2.50
CA SER A 41 -7.05 -19.36 -3.34
C SER A 41 -6.45 -19.45 -4.73
N LEU A 42 -7.29 -19.73 -5.74
CA LEU A 42 -6.80 -19.99 -7.09
C LEU A 42 -6.13 -18.75 -7.71
N GLY A 43 -6.18 -17.59 -7.06
CA GLY A 43 -5.76 -16.33 -7.63
C GLY A 43 -4.38 -15.82 -7.20
N ASN A 44 -4.35 -14.51 -6.94
CA ASN A 44 -3.13 -13.71 -6.91
C ASN A 44 -2.18 -14.03 -5.75
N ASP A 45 -2.69 -14.50 -4.62
CA ASP A 45 -1.89 -14.91 -3.48
C ASP A 45 -1.07 -16.17 -3.78
N ARG A 46 -1.70 -17.17 -4.40
CA ARG A 46 -1.03 -18.41 -4.82
C ARG A 46 0.11 -18.15 -5.79
N ALA A 47 -0.09 -17.27 -6.78
CA ALA A 47 0.96 -16.89 -7.72
C ALA A 47 2.18 -16.27 -7.00
N ARG A 48 1.95 -15.40 -6.01
CA ARG A 48 3.04 -14.82 -5.21
C ARG A 48 3.79 -15.86 -4.38
N PHE A 49 3.07 -16.78 -3.74
CA PHE A 49 3.70 -17.89 -3.02
C PHE A 49 4.51 -18.77 -3.97
N ALA A 50 3.96 -19.11 -5.14
CA ALA A 50 4.63 -19.92 -6.14
C ALA A 50 5.96 -19.29 -6.58
N THR A 51 5.97 -18.00 -6.89
CA THR A 51 7.20 -17.30 -7.28
C THR A 51 8.21 -17.21 -6.13
N ALA A 52 7.78 -16.93 -4.90
CA ALA A 52 8.69 -16.86 -3.76
C ALA A 52 9.27 -18.24 -3.42
N GLU A 53 8.46 -19.29 -3.50
CA GLU A 53 8.83 -20.68 -3.31
C GLU A 53 9.84 -21.12 -4.38
N SER A 54 9.52 -20.94 -5.66
CA SER A 54 10.39 -21.35 -6.76
C SER A 54 11.74 -20.62 -6.72
N LEU A 55 11.75 -19.35 -6.29
CA LEU A 55 13.00 -18.62 -6.14
C LEU A 55 13.88 -19.18 -5.01
N VAL A 56 13.29 -19.58 -3.88
CA VAL A 56 14.04 -20.08 -2.71
C VAL A 56 14.43 -21.55 -2.85
N GLU A 57 13.50 -22.40 -3.28
CA GLU A 57 13.69 -23.85 -3.31
C GLU A 57 14.33 -24.34 -4.62
N ARG A 58 14.07 -23.66 -5.74
CA ARG A 58 14.48 -24.10 -7.08
C ARG A 58 15.45 -23.13 -7.77
N GLY A 59 15.66 -21.94 -7.21
CA GLY A 59 16.56 -20.93 -7.78
C GLY A 59 16.07 -20.33 -9.10
N THR A 60 14.76 -20.35 -9.36
CA THR A 60 14.15 -19.82 -10.59
C THR A 60 12.90 -18.99 -10.29
N LEU A 61 12.59 -18.02 -11.17
CA LEU A 61 11.34 -17.28 -11.12
C LEU A 61 10.19 -18.00 -11.84
N ALA A 62 10.50 -19.01 -12.66
CA ALA A 62 9.51 -19.87 -13.29
C ALA A 62 8.81 -20.74 -12.24
N ILE A 63 7.50 -20.86 -12.35
CA ILE A 63 6.64 -21.58 -11.38
C ILE A 63 6.22 -22.97 -11.88
N ASP A 64 6.90 -23.48 -12.91
CA ASP A 64 6.56 -24.75 -13.59
C ASP A 64 6.47 -25.93 -12.60
N ASP A 65 7.46 -26.04 -11.71
CA ASP A 65 7.56 -27.13 -10.74
C ASP A 65 7.05 -26.72 -9.34
N SER A 66 6.33 -25.61 -9.26
CA SER A 66 5.78 -25.11 -8.00
C SER A 66 4.50 -25.87 -7.62
N PRO A 67 4.31 -26.25 -6.35
CA PRO A 67 2.99 -26.64 -5.83
C PRO A 67 1.91 -25.56 -6.10
N GLY A 68 2.35 -24.31 -6.27
CA GLY A 68 1.53 -23.16 -6.61
C GLY A 68 1.10 -23.06 -8.09
N LEU A 69 1.57 -23.91 -9.01
CA LEU A 69 1.33 -23.80 -10.46
C LEU A 69 -0.16 -23.70 -10.86
N LYS A 70 -1.08 -24.30 -10.09
CA LYS A 70 -2.52 -24.29 -10.40
C LYS A 70 -3.19 -22.93 -10.14
N THR A 71 -2.44 -21.84 -9.96
CA THR A 71 -2.99 -20.49 -9.96
C THR A 71 -3.57 -20.14 -11.33
N ILE A 72 -4.67 -19.38 -11.33
CA ILE A 72 -5.25 -18.77 -12.53
C ILE A 72 -4.49 -17.49 -12.93
N ASP A 73 -3.77 -16.89 -11.98
CA ASP A 73 -3.06 -15.62 -12.16
C ASP A 73 -1.60 -15.86 -12.59
N LYS A 74 -1.45 -16.52 -13.75
CA LYS A 74 -0.16 -16.83 -14.38
C LYS A 74 -0.14 -16.53 -15.87
N VAL A 75 1.08 -16.32 -16.35
CA VAL A 75 1.42 -16.06 -17.75
C VAL A 75 2.38 -17.12 -18.27
N TYR A 76 2.44 -17.27 -19.59
CA TYR A 76 3.33 -18.17 -20.30
C TYR A 76 4.28 -17.36 -21.18
N ILE A 77 5.58 -17.48 -20.94
CA ILE A 77 6.64 -16.71 -21.62
C ILE A 77 7.79 -17.67 -21.92
N ASP A 78 8.22 -17.72 -23.18
CA ASP A 78 9.40 -18.48 -23.65
C ASP A 78 9.49 -19.93 -23.13
N GLY A 79 8.35 -20.63 -23.09
CA GLY A 79 8.31 -22.03 -22.68
C GLY A 79 7.94 -22.28 -21.21
N HIS A 80 7.87 -21.23 -20.39
CA HIS A 80 7.76 -21.32 -18.94
C HIS A 80 6.57 -20.55 -18.38
N PHE A 81 6.02 -21.02 -17.26
CA PHE A 81 4.98 -20.31 -16.50
C PHE A 81 5.59 -19.36 -15.47
N TYR A 82 5.02 -18.16 -15.37
CA TYR A 82 5.35 -17.16 -14.36
C TYR A 82 4.07 -16.62 -13.71
N GLY A 83 4.16 -16.11 -12.48
CA GLY A 83 3.06 -15.34 -11.89
C GLY A 83 2.78 -14.07 -12.71
N CYS A 84 1.53 -13.71 -12.93
CA CYS A 84 1.18 -12.55 -13.75
C CYS A 84 1.41 -11.20 -13.01
N GLN A 85 1.53 -11.23 -11.68
CA GLN A 85 1.80 -10.01 -10.91
C GLN A 85 3.26 -9.60 -11.02
N THR A 86 3.52 -8.34 -10.65
CA THR A 86 4.86 -7.80 -10.55
C THR A 86 5.75 -8.61 -9.58
N PRO A 87 6.99 -8.96 -9.97
CA PRO A 87 7.82 -9.91 -9.23
C PRO A 87 8.43 -9.36 -7.93
N LEU A 88 8.39 -8.05 -7.67
CA LEU A 88 9.12 -7.49 -6.52
C LEU A 88 8.58 -7.97 -5.17
N MET A 89 7.25 -8.02 -4.97
CA MET A 89 6.70 -8.51 -3.70
C MET A 89 7.09 -9.97 -3.44
N PRO A 90 6.96 -10.92 -4.39
CA PRO A 90 7.50 -12.28 -4.25
C PRO A 90 9.00 -12.34 -3.99
N ILE A 91 9.81 -11.50 -4.62
CA ILE A 91 11.27 -11.45 -4.37
C ILE A 91 11.54 -11.01 -2.92
N ILE A 92 10.83 -9.99 -2.41
CA ILE A 92 10.94 -9.59 -1.01
C ILE A 92 10.47 -10.74 -0.10
N MET A 93 9.37 -11.42 -0.45
CA MET A 93 8.89 -12.60 0.29
C MET A 93 9.95 -13.71 0.35
N ALA A 94 10.67 -13.95 -0.74
CA ALA A 94 11.75 -14.94 -0.79
C ALA A 94 12.87 -14.62 0.21
N VAL A 95 13.19 -13.35 0.45
CA VAL A 95 14.17 -12.95 1.49
C VAL A 95 13.72 -13.39 2.89
N PHE A 96 12.43 -13.28 3.19
CA PHE A 96 11.87 -13.73 4.47
C PHE A 96 11.66 -15.25 4.53
N TYR A 97 11.39 -15.89 3.40
CA TYR A 97 11.20 -17.33 3.32
C TYR A 97 12.53 -18.10 3.38
N PHE A 98 13.59 -17.60 2.77
CA PHE A 98 14.91 -18.24 2.73
C PHE A 98 15.45 -18.73 4.09
N PRO A 99 15.44 -17.92 5.18
CA PRO A 99 15.88 -18.42 6.48
C PRO A 99 14.98 -19.54 7.03
N LEU A 100 13.67 -19.51 6.77
CA LEU A 100 12.75 -20.57 7.17
C LEU A 100 13.07 -21.87 6.43
N PHE A 101 13.36 -21.77 5.13
CA PHE A 101 13.81 -22.90 4.33
C PHE A 101 15.12 -23.50 4.83
N LYS A 102 16.09 -22.66 5.23
CA LYS A 102 17.34 -23.13 5.85
C LYS A 102 17.14 -23.81 7.21
N LEU A 103 16.03 -23.56 7.88
CA LEU A 103 15.63 -24.25 9.11
C LEU A 103 14.85 -25.55 8.84
N GLY A 104 14.70 -25.95 7.58
CA GLY A 104 14.01 -27.17 7.16
C GLY A 104 12.50 -27.01 6.96
N LEU A 105 11.99 -25.77 6.85
CA LEU A 105 10.59 -25.52 6.51
C LEU A 105 10.44 -25.34 5.00
N ASP A 106 9.81 -26.30 4.32
CA ASP A 106 9.54 -26.24 2.88
C ASP A 106 8.03 -26.19 2.56
N PHE A 107 7.67 -25.72 1.36
CA PHE A 107 6.26 -25.66 0.95
C PHE A 107 5.62 -27.02 0.71
N ALA A 108 6.41 -28.09 0.51
CA ALA A 108 5.88 -29.44 0.32
C ALA A 108 5.38 -30.05 1.64
N ALA A 109 6.08 -29.82 2.74
CA ALA A 109 5.80 -30.36 4.06
C ALA A 109 5.05 -29.37 4.97
N ASN A 110 5.22 -28.06 4.78
CA ASN A 110 4.78 -27.03 5.72
C ASN A 110 3.96 -25.89 5.07
N ASP A 111 3.25 -26.18 3.98
CA ASP A 111 2.43 -25.24 3.22
C ASP A 111 1.59 -24.30 4.11
N ARG A 112 0.78 -24.84 5.02
CA ARG A 112 -0.15 -24.07 5.87
C ARG A 112 0.60 -23.11 6.79
N LEU A 113 1.68 -23.58 7.40
CA LEU A 113 2.48 -22.79 8.32
C LEU A 113 3.17 -21.64 7.57
N LEU A 114 3.81 -21.94 6.43
CA LEU A 114 4.51 -20.95 5.63
C LEU A 114 3.56 -19.90 5.05
N VAL A 115 2.40 -20.31 4.53
CA VAL A 115 1.36 -19.40 4.05
C VAL A 115 0.90 -18.48 5.19
N TRP A 116 0.62 -19.03 6.38
CA TRP A 116 0.22 -18.23 7.53
C TRP A 116 1.31 -17.24 7.96
N MET A 117 2.56 -17.69 8.13
CA MET A 117 3.68 -16.86 8.55
C MET A 117 3.93 -15.71 7.58
N LEU A 118 4.03 -16.01 6.28
CA LEU A 118 4.27 -15.00 5.26
C LEU A 118 3.08 -14.05 5.11
N THR A 119 1.85 -14.54 5.21
CA THR A 119 0.65 -13.67 5.22
C THR A 119 0.68 -12.72 6.42
N LEU A 120 1.02 -13.23 7.61
CA LEU A 120 1.11 -12.43 8.82
C LEU A 120 2.21 -11.38 8.73
N ILE A 121 3.37 -11.73 8.16
CA ILE A 121 4.49 -10.79 7.94
C ILE A 121 4.10 -9.69 6.95
N PHE A 122 3.50 -10.03 5.81
CA PHE A 122 3.26 -9.05 4.73
C PHE A 122 1.94 -8.31 4.85
N SER A 123 0.84 -9.00 5.14
CA SER A 123 -0.49 -8.38 5.29
C SER A 123 -0.75 -7.97 6.74
N GLY A 124 -0.51 -8.87 7.70
CA GLY A 124 -0.78 -8.63 9.11
C GLY A 124 0.04 -7.48 9.70
N ALA A 125 1.35 -7.51 9.50
CA ALA A 125 2.25 -6.46 9.98
C ALA A 125 1.98 -5.12 9.30
N SER A 126 1.67 -5.11 8.00
CA SER A 126 1.33 -3.90 7.26
C SER A 126 0.03 -3.27 7.74
N ALA A 127 -0.99 -4.09 8.03
CA ALA A 127 -2.25 -3.61 8.57
C ALA A 127 -2.08 -3.01 9.97
N ALA A 128 -1.38 -3.73 10.86
CA ALA A 128 -1.06 -3.25 12.21
C ALA A 128 -0.19 -1.98 12.17
N GLY A 129 0.83 -1.96 11.31
CA GLY A 129 1.73 -0.82 11.11
C GLY A 129 0.98 0.43 10.63
N THR A 130 0.06 0.27 9.67
CA THR A 130 -0.77 1.38 9.19
C THR A 130 -1.64 1.96 10.30
N ALA A 131 -2.33 1.11 11.06
CA ALA A 131 -3.17 1.54 12.19
C ALA A 131 -2.35 2.28 13.26
N VAL A 132 -1.16 1.79 13.58
CA VAL A 132 -0.25 2.43 14.55
C VAL A 132 0.24 3.78 14.05
N LEU A 133 0.64 3.89 12.78
CA LEU A 133 1.05 5.16 12.18
C LEU A 133 -0.10 6.18 12.14
N LEU A 134 -1.33 5.73 11.83
CA LEU A 134 -2.53 6.57 11.86
C LEU A 134 -2.82 7.10 13.26
N GLY A 135 -2.81 6.23 14.27
CA GLY A 135 -3.00 6.65 15.66
C GLY A 135 -1.87 7.56 16.14
N LYS A 136 -0.62 7.30 15.76
CA LYS A 136 0.52 8.18 16.06
C LYS A 136 0.38 9.55 15.42
N LEU A 137 -0.06 9.61 14.16
CA LEU A 137 -0.35 10.86 13.47
C LEU A 137 -1.47 11.65 14.18
N HIS A 138 -2.54 10.95 14.59
CA HIS A 138 -3.62 11.57 15.35
C HIS A 138 -3.13 12.11 16.69
N PHE A 139 -2.31 11.35 17.42
CA PHE A 139 -1.70 11.75 18.68
C PHE A 139 -0.86 13.00 18.53
N LEU A 140 0.01 13.06 17.52
CA LEU A 140 0.85 14.22 17.26
C LEU A 140 0.05 15.48 16.90
N LYS A 141 -1.13 15.33 16.30
CA LYS A 141 -2.01 16.46 15.95
C LYS A 141 -2.94 16.90 17.08
N ARG A 142 -3.32 16.01 17.99
CA ARG A 142 -4.38 16.26 18.99
C ARG A 142 -3.92 16.16 20.45
N GLY A 143 -2.78 15.55 20.72
CA GLY A 143 -2.22 15.36 22.06
C GLY A 143 -2.94 14.35 22.95
N ASP A 144 -4.04 13.74 22.50
CA ASP A 144 -4.85 12.81 23.29
C ASP A 144 -4.52 11.35 22.94
N TYR A 145 -3.82 10.66 23.83
CA TYR A 145 -3.42 9.26 23.60
C TYR A 145 -4.62 8.31 23.52
N GLY A 146 -5.63 8.48 24.38
CA GLY A 146 -6.77 7.57 24.48
C GLY A 146 -7.64 7.64 23.23
N ARG A 147 -7.88 8.86 22.73
CA ARG A 147 -8.57 9.05 21.44
C ARG A 147 -7.76 8.53 20.27
N SER A 148 -6.44 8.63 20.31
CA SER A 148 -5.55 8.15 19.25
C SER A 148 -5.54 6.63 19.14
N ILE A 149 -5.52 5.91 20.27
CA ILE A 149 -5.65 4.46 20.29
C ILE A 149 -7.03 4.04 19.77
N LYS A 150 -8.11 4.67 20.27
CA LYS A 150 -9.47 4.40 19.78
C LYS A 150 -9.59 4.63 18.28
N PHE A 151 -8.98 5.69 17.76
CA PHE A 151 -8.94 5.97 16.32
C PHE A 151 -8.23 4.88 15.52
N ALA A 152 -7.07 4.41 15.98
CA ALA A 152 -6.34 3.31 15.35
C ALA A 152 -7.12 1.98 15.38
N LEU A 153 -7.71 1.64 16.52
CA LEU A 153 -8.56 0.45 16.66
C LEU A 153 -9.78 0.54 15.73
N LEU A 154 -10.45 1.69 15.73
CA LEU A 154 -11.63 1.92 14.92
C LEU A 154 -11.32 1.85 13.41
N PHE A 155 -10.14 2.30 12.98
CA PHE A 155 -9.65 2.07 11.63
C PHE A 155 -9.39 0.59 11.35
N PHE A 156 -8.67 -0.11 12.23
CA PHE A 156 -8.30 -1.50 12.00
C PHE A 156 -9.54 -2.42 11.95
N PHE A 157 -10.43 -2.32 12.95
CA PHE A 157 -11.63 -3.14 13.07
C PHE A 157 -12.82 -2.66 12.24
N GLY A 158 -12.90 -1.36 11.95
CA GLY A 158 -14.02 -0.75 11.24
C GLY A 158 -13.84 -0.67 9.72
N THR A 159 -12.73 -1.17 9.19
CA THR A 159 -12.43 -1.16 7.75
C THR A 159 -11.99 -2.52 7.22
N LEU A 160 -11.82 -2.61 5.91
CA LEU A 160 -11.27 -3.78 5.23
C LEU A 160 -9.84 -4.15 5.67
N TYR A 161 -9.15 -3.33 6.47
CA TYR A 161 -7.82 -3.66 6.99
C TYR A 161 -7.80 -4.94 7.84
N LEU A 162 -8.81 -5.18 8.67
CA LEU A 162 -8.90 -6.44 9.44
C LEU A 162 -9.04 -7.67 8.52
N PRO A 163 -10.05 -7.79 7.65
CA PRO A 163 -10.18 -8.96 6.80
C PRO A 163 -9.01 -9.11 5.82
N PHE A 164 -8.38 -8.02 5.37
CA PHE A 164 -7.17 -8.11 4.54
C PHE A 164 -5.90 -8.44 5.32
N SER A 165 -5.88 -8.29 6.65
CA SER A 165 -4.71 -8.64 7.48
C SER A 165 -4.44 -10.14 7.54
N VAL A 166 -5.45 -10.96 7.23
CA VAL A 166 -5.39 -12.44 7.32
C VAL A 166 -5.28 -13.13 5.96
N ALA A 167 -5.20 -12.38 4.86
CA ALA A 167 -5.03 -12.91 3.51
C ALA A 167 -3.89 -12.18 2.79
N LEU A 168 -3.02 -12.92 2.09
CA LEU A 168 -1.90 -12.31 1.37
C LEU A 168 -2.42 -11.42 0.23
N ASN A 169 -2.07 -10.14 0.24
CA ASN A 169 -2.45 -9.21 -0.81
C ASN A 169 -1.42 -8.08 -0.93
N SER A 170 -1.25 -7.53 -2.13
CA SER A 170 -0.39 -6.37 -2.34
C SER A 170 -0.99 -5.09 -1.74
N HIS A 171 -2.31 -4.92 -1.80
CA HIS A 171 -2.97 -3.67 -1.42
C HIS A 171 -2.67 -3.22 0.02
N THR A 172 -2.64 -4.14 0.98
CA THR A 172 -2.35 -3.84 2.39
C THR A 172 -0.89 -3.47 2.58
N PHE A 173 0.02 -4.20 1.92
CA PHE A 173 1.46 -3.94 1.93
C PHE A 173 1.79 -2.59 1.27
N SER A 174 1.28 -2.35 0.06
CA SER A 174 1.43 -1.09 -0.67
C SER A 174 0.77 0.07 0.07
N GLY A 175 -0.40 -0.13 0.67
CA GLY A 175 -1.10 0.86 1.50
C GLY A 175 -0.28 1.27 2.72
N PHE A 176 0.35 0.33 3.41
CA PHE A 176 1.29 0.62 4.51
C PHE A 176 2.48 1.46 4.03
N LEU A 177 3.12 1.07 2.93
CA LEU A 177 4.28 1.77 2.39
C LEU A 177 3.95 3.20 1.91
N ILE A 178 2.81 3.38 1.25
CA ILE A 178 2.28 4.69 0.88
C ILE A 178 2.02 5.52 2.15
N PHE A 179 1.40 4.93 3.17
CA PHE A 179 1.11 5.64 4.41
C PHE A 179 2.37 5.98 5.22
N LEU A 180 3.40 5.13 5.18
CA LEU A 180 4.71 5.39 5.76
C LEU A 180 5.39 6.58 5.05
N SER A 181 5.39 6.59 3.72
CA SER A 181 5.88 7.71 2.92
C SER A 181 5.15 9.02 3.27
N TYR A 182 3.81 8.98 3.30
CA TYR A 182 2.96 10.09 3.74
C TYR A 182 3.29 10.56 5.16
N PHE A 183 3.46 9.63 6.10
CA PHE A 183 3.75 9.91 7.51
C PHE A 183 5.10 10.61 7.68
N LEU A 184 6.14 10.17 6.96
CA LEU A 184 7.47 10.78 6.97
C LEU A 184 7.45 12.21 6.43
N ILE A 185 6.66 12.45 5.38
CA ILE A 185 6.53 13.78 4.78
C ILE A 185 5.69 14.70 5.68
N ILE A 186 4.53 14.28 6.18
CA ILE A 186 3.62 15.18 6.90
C ILE A 186 4.11 15.60 8.27
N LEU A 187 4.84 14.74 8.97
CA LEU A 187 5.44 15.14 10.24
C LEU A 187 6.63 16.10 10.06
N GLY A 188 6.94 16.47 8.81
CA GLY A 188 7.96 17.47 8.52
C GLY A 188 9.35 16.97 8.87
N PHE A 189 9.61 15.66 8.77
CA PHE A 189 10.96 15.13 8.80
C PHE A 189 11.68 15.61 7.53
N ARG A 190 12.17 16.85 7.56
CA ARG A 190 12.87 17.51 6.46
C ARG A 190 14.34 17.08 6.43
N SER A 191 14.58 15.77 6.36
CA SER A 191 15.92 15.20 6.23
C SER A 191 16.05 14.43 4.93
N ALA A 192 17.27 14.37 4.40
CA ALA A 192 17.60 13.55 3.23
C ALA A 192 17.19 12.09 3.43
N ALA A 193 17.45 11.54 4.63
CA ALA A 193 17.08 10.18 4.99
C ALA A 193 15.56 9.95 4.94
N ALA A 194 14.74 10.88 5.46
CA ALA A 194 13.30 10.75 5.43
C ALA A 194 12.76 10.84 3.99
N SER A 195 13.30 11.74 3.16
CA SER A 195 12.96 11.82 1.74
C SER A 195 13.35 10.55 0.98
N PHE A 196 14.55 10.01 1.21
CA PHE A 196 15.01 8.76 0.63
C PHE A 196 14.12 7.58 1.02
N ILE A 197 13.86 7.38 2.33
CA ILE A 197 12.99 6.29 2.81
C ILE A 197 11.56 6.45 2.28
N SER A 198 11.08 7.69 2.17
CA SER A 198 9.77 7.98 1.57
C SER A 198 9.70 7.55 0.10
N GLY A 199 10.71 7.93 -0.71
CA GLY A 199 10.81 7.52 -2.11
C GLY A 199 10.95 6.00 -2.27
N LEU A 200 11.78 5.38 -1.43
CA LEU A 200 11.93 3.93 -1.39
C LEU A 200 10.62 3.21 -1.07
N SER A 201 9.89 3.69 -0.06
CA SER A 201 8.64 3.07 0.36
C SER A 201 7.58 3.14 -0.75
N VAL A 202 7.35 4.33 -1.31
CA VAL A 202 6.29 4.53 -2.32
C VAL A 202 6.65 3.92 -3.67
N SER A 203 7.94 3.79 -4.02
CA SER A 203 8.36 3.08 -5.23
C SER A 203 8.23 1.57 -5.10
N ILE A 204 8.50 0.98 -3.92
CA ILE A 204 8.13 -0.43 -3.66
C ILE A 204 6.62 -0.59 -3.82
N ALA A 205 5.81 0.33 -3.31
CA ALA A 205 4.36 0.31 -3.55
C ALA A 205 4.01 0.42 -5.05
N ALA A 206 4.70 1.28 -5.81
CA ALA A 206 4.48 1.50 -7.25
C ALA A 206 4.81 0.30 -8.13
N VAL A 207 5.75 -0.55 -7.72
CA VAL A 207 6.07 -1.77 -8.48
C VAL A 207 5.41 -3.03 -7.91
N THR A 208 4.53 -2.88 -6.91
CA THR A 208 3.73 -3.99 -6.34
C THR A 208 2.24 -3.79 -6.54
N ASP A 209 1.80 -2.53 -6.56
CA ASP A 209 0.45 -2.05 -6.89
C ASP A 209 0.58 -0.75 -7.72
N PRO A 210 0.83 -0.88 -9.04
CA PRO A 210 1.18 0.26 -9.89
C PRO A 210 0.18 1.41 -9.91
N PRO A 211 -1.15 1.19 -10.02
CA PRO A 211 -2.10 2.29 -10.08
C PRO A 211 -2.02 3.19 -8.85
N ALA A 212 -2.01 2.61 -7.64
CA ALA A 212 -1.95 3.38 -6.41
C ALA A 212 -0.55 3.97 -6.16
N GLY A 213 0.49 3.14 -6.27
CA GLY A 213 1.84 3.55 -5.90
C GLY A 213 2.41 4.62 -6.84
N ILE A 214 2.19 4.52 -8.16
CA ILE A 214 2.64 5.56 -9.12
C ILE A 214 1.93 6.89 -8.85
N ALA A 215 0.61 6.86 -8.65
CA ALA A 215 -0.17 8.07 -8.36
C ALA A 215 0.36 8.80 -7.12
N PHE A 216 0.55 8.08 -6.01
CA PHE A 216 1.09 8.68 -4.78
C PHE A 216 2.56 9.07 -4.90
N ALA A 217 3.38 8.34 -5.66
CA ALA A 217 4.76 8.70 -5.90
C ALA A 217 4.90 10.08 -6.57
N VAL A 218 4.04 10.36 -7.56
CA VAL A 218 3.98 11.66 -8.24
C VAL A 218 3.47 12.75 -7.30
N VAL A 219 2.39 12.50 -6.57
CA VAL A 219 1.80 13.47 -5.63
C VAL A 219 2.81 13.87 -4.54
N PHE A 220 3.53 12.91 -3.96
CA PHE A 220 4.52 13.18 -2.91
C PHE A 220 5.78 13.85 -3.44
N PHE A 221 6.17 13.58 -4.69
CA PHE A 221 7.23 14.34 -5.36
C PHE A 221 6.84 15.81 -5.54
N ILE A 222 5.67 16.07 -6.13
CA ILE A 222 5.16 17.43 -6.34
C ILE A 222 5.02 18.15 -4.99
N TYR A 223 4.49 17.49 -3.97
CA TYR A 223 4.37 18.06 -2.63
C TYR A 223 5.72 18.46 -2.06
N GLN A 224 6.73 17.60 -2.09
CA GLN A 224 8.07 17.96 -1.59
C GLN A 224 8.69 19.09 -2.41
N PHE A 225 8.62 19.01 -3.74
CA PHE A 225 9.19 20.03 -4.61
C PHE A 225 8.56 21.41 -4.38
N THR A 226 7.23 21.48 -4.29
CA THR A 226 6.49 22.74 -4.17
C THR A 226 6.39 23.27 -2.73
N ILE A 227 6.15 22.40 -1.75
CA ILE A 227 5.89 22.81 -0.36
C ILE A 227 7.16 22.88 0.47
N TYR A 228 8.15 22.02 0.22
CA TYR A 228 9.45 22.18 0.89
C TYR A 228 10.31 23.22 0.20
N GLY A 229 10.10 23.44 -1.10
CA GLY A 229 10.85 24.41 -1.90
C GLY A 229 12.35 24.09 -1.96
N ASN A 230 12.72 22.84 -1.68
CA ASN A 230 14.12 22.42 -1.61
C ASN A 230 14.36 21.26 -2.58
N PHE A 231 15.15 21.54 -3.62
CA PHE A 231 15.53 20.58 -4.64
C PHE A 231 16.32 19.39 -4.05
N PHE A 232 17.12 19.61 -3.00
CA PHE A 232 17.93 18.56 -2.39
C PHE A 232 17.08 17.42 -1.80
N HIS A 233 16.00 17.74 -1.09
CA HIS A 233 15.07 16.72 -0.57
C HIS A 233 14.35 15.98 -1.69
N SER A 234 13.98 16.71 -2.74
CA SER A 234 13.32 16.12 -3.92
C SER A 234 14.27 15.17 -4.66
N LEU A 235 15.57 15.49 -4.73
CA LEU A 235 16.59 14.62 -5.29
C LEU A 235 16.75 13.33 -4.47
N TRP A 236 16.85 13.42 -3.14
CA TRP A 236 16.94 12.24 -2.29
C TRP A 236 15.71 11.34 -2.37
N TYR A 237 14.54 11.94 -2.54
CA TYR A 237 13.31 11.19 -2.82
C TYR A 237 13.41 10.42 -4.14
N ILE A 238 13.86 11.07 -5.22
CA ILE A 238 14.08 10.40 -6.52
C ILE A 238 15.11 9.27 -6.36
N ILE A 239 16.23 9.51 -5.69
CA ILE A 239 17.25 8.49 -5.43
C ILE A 239 16.66 7.31 -4.67
N GLY A 240 15.76 7.56 -3.71
CA GLY A 240 15.02 6.51 -3.00
C GLY A 240 14.10 5.70 -3.92
N CYS A 241 13.51 6.32 -4.94
CA CYS A 241 12.64 5.65 -5.90
C CYS A 241 13.38 4.69 -6.86
N LEU A 242 14.67 4.93 -7.12
CA LEU A 242 15.40 4.23 -8.17
C LEU A 242 15.57 2.72 -7.91
N PRO A 243 16.00 2.24 -6.72
CA PRO A 243 16.32 0.83 -6.54
C PRO A 243 15.15 -0.12 -6.82
N PRO A 244 13.92 0.09 -6.29
CA PRO A 244 12.80 -0.81 -6.58
C PRO A 244 12.40 -0.82 -8.05
N VAL A 245 12.45 0.33 -8.71
CA VAL A 245 12.14 0.47 -10.14
C VAL A 245 13.19 -0.24 -11.00
N ILE A 246 14.47 -0.10 -10.67
CA ILE A 246 15.56 -0.77 -11.37
C ILE A 246 15.43 -2.28 -11.22
N ILE A 247 15.25 -2.79 -9.99
CA ILE A 247 15.09 -4.23 -9.75
C ILE A 247 13.88 -4.77 -10.52
N HIS A 248 12.74 -4.08 -10.46
CA HIS A 248 11.55 -4.47 -11.21
C HIS A 248 11.81 -4.53 -12.72
N SER A 249 12.45 -3.51 -13.28
CA SER A 249 12.73 -3.41 -14.71
C SER A 249 13.70 -4.49 -15.17
N VAL A 250 14.78 -4.72 -14.41
CA VAL A 250 15.78 -5.76 -14.71
C VAL A 250 15.12 -7.14 -14.75
N VAL A 251 14.28 -7.46 -13.76
CA VAL A 251 13.59 -8.77 -13.70
C VAL A 251 12.58 -8.93 -14.84
N ASN A 252 11.78 -7.90 -15.13
CA ASN A 252 10.82 -7.98 -16.22
C ASN A 252 11.52 -8.15 -17.58
N ILE A 253 12.60 -7.38 -17.83
CA ILE A 253 13.37 -7.45 -19.07
C ILE A 253 14.05 -8.81 -19.20
N SER A 254 14.60 -9.35 -18.11
CA SER A 254 15.28 -10.66 -18.16
C SER A 254 14.34 -11.83 -18.45
N ILE A 255 13.05 -11.70 -18.13
CA ILE A 255 12.05 -12.75 -18.36
C ILE A 255 11.33 -12.55 -19.70
N SER A 256 10.95 -11.32 -20.02
CA SER A 256 9.98 -11.03 -21.09
C SER A 256 10.52 -10.17 -22.23
N GLY A 257 11.75 -9.66 -22.09
CA GLY A 257 12.32 -8.65 -22.98
C GLY A 257 11.66 -7.26 -22.87
N SER A 258 10.67 -7.09 -22.00
CA SER A 258 9.90 -5.85 -21.84
C SER A 258 10.07 -5.23 -20.45
N ILE A 259 9.99 -3.90 -20.39
CA ILE A 259 9.91 -3.18 -19.11
C ILE A 259 8.49 -3.23 -18.51
N LEU A 260 7.48 -3.48 -19.36
CA LEU A 260 6.08 -3.50 -18.95
C LEU A 260 5.78 -4.72 -18.06
N PRO A 261 4.95 -4.58 -17.02
CA PRO A 261 4.50 -5.71 -16.20
C PRO A 261 3.84 -6.82 -17.01
N PHE A 262 4.03 -8.07 -16.61
CA PHE A 262 3.48 -9.23 -17.34
C PHE A 262 1.96 -9.19 -17.44
N GLY A 263 1.28 -8.84 -16.34
CA GLY A 263 -0.17 -8.83 -16.25
C GLY A 263 -0.89 -7.83 -17.15
N ILE A 264 -0.18 -6.93 -17.84
CA ILE A 264 -0.78 -6.01 -18.82
C ILE A 264 -0.51 -6.39 -20.27
N ASN A 265 0.27 -7.45 -20.53
CA ASN A 265 0.51 -7.94 -21.87
C ASN A 265 -0.40 -9.15 -22.16
N PRO A 266 -1.45 -9.00 -23.00
CA PRO A 266 -2.39 -10.08 -23.27
C PRO A 266 -1.76 -11.27 -24.00
N GLU A 267 -0.63 -11.08 -24.70
CA GLU A 267 0.03 -12.16 -25.44
C GLU A 267 0.57 -13.24 -24.52
N TYR A 268 0.96 -12.88 -23.29
CA TYR A 268 1.46 -13.84 -22.31
C TYR A 268 0.35 -14.67 -21.64
N PHE A 269 -0.92 -14.40 -21.95
CA PHE A 269 -2.07 -15.19 -21.48
C PHE A 269 -2.54 -16.23 -22.50
N ILE A 270 -1.82 -16.41 -23.61
CA ILE A 270 -2.19 -17.35 -24.68
C ILE A 270 -1.58 -18.73 -24.37
N TYR A 271 -2.31 -19.56 -23.63
CA TYR A 271 -1.96 -20.96 -23.37
C TYR A 271 -3.21 -21.83 -23.08
N PRO A 272 -3.14 -23.17 -23.25
CA PRO A 272 -4.26 -24.06 -22.96
C PRO A 272 -4.73 -23.96 -21.50
N GLY A 273 -6.01 -23.65 -21.29
CA GLY A 273 -6.61 -23.52 -19.96
C GLY A 273 -6.43 -22.15 -19.30
N ALA A 274 -5.99 -21.12 -20.04
CA ALA A 274 -5.97 -19.75 -19.55
C ALA A 274 -7.38 -19.26 -19.17
N VAL A 275 -7.50 -18.65 -17.99
CA VAL A 275 -8.76 -18.05 -17.50
C VAL A 275 -8.93 -16.63 -18.01
N PHE A 276 -7.81 -15.96 -18.30
CA PHE A 276 -7.79 -14.59 -18.78
C PHE A 276 -7.45 -14.50 -20.27
N ASP A 277 -8.11 -13.57 -20.95
CA ASP A 277 -7.88 -13.21 -22.34
C ASP A 277 -8.05 -11.69 -22.52
N LYS A 278 -7.89 -11.19 -23.75
CA LYS A 278 -8.02 -9.75 -24.06
C LYS A 278 -9.35 -9.13 -23.61
N SER A 279 -10.43 -9.91 -23.50
CA SER A 279 -11.77 -9.41 -23.18
C SER A 279 -12.02 -9.24 -21.68
N ASN A 280 -11.29 -9.96 -20.83
CA ASN A 280 -11.50 -9.98 -19.39
C ASN A 280 -10.27 -9.56 -18.55
N LEU A 281 -9.13 -9.26 -19.21
CA LEU A 281 -7.91 -8.85 -18.54
C LEU A 281 -8.07 -7.47 -17.87
N SER A 282 -7.84 -7.42 -16.57
CA SER A 282 -7.86 -6.18 -15.80
C SER A 282 -6.75 -5.22 -16.27
N GLY A 283 -7.08 -3.95 -16.50
CA GLY A 283 -6.12 -2.92 -16.92
C GLY A 283 -6.11 -2.66 -18.43
N VAL A 284 -6.75 -3.52 -19.22
CA VAL A 284 -7.15 -3.19 -20.60
C VAL A 284 -8.49 -2.45 -20.51
N VAL A 285 -8.59 -1.26 -21.12
CA VAL A 285 -9.80 -0.42 -21.02
C VAL A 285 -10.96 -1.13 -21.73
N VAL A 286 -11.88 -1.70 -20.95
CA VAL A 286 -13.11 -2.35 -21.47
C VAL A 286 -14.32 -1.40 -21.47
N ASN A 287 -14.30 -0.35 -20.62
CA ASN A 287 -15.43 0.57 -20.51
C ASN A 287 -15.40 1.60 -21.64
N SER A 288 -16.36 1.49 -22.55
CA SER A 288 -16.40 2.21 -23.82
C SER A 288 -17.13 3.56 -23.69
N SER A 289 -17.88 3.77 -22.60
CA SER A 289 -18.72 4.97 -22.41
C SER A 289 -18.58 5.60 -21.02
N PHE A 290 -18.80 6.92 -20.93
CA PHE A 290 -18.84 7.64 -19.65
C PHE A 290 -19.89 7.05 -18.69
N ARG A 291 -21.02 6.59 -19.22
CA ARG A 291 -22.08 5.95 -18.43
C ARG A 291 -21.58 4.67 -17.78
N GLU A 292 -20.87 3.81 -18.50
CA GLU A 292 -20.27 2.58 -17.94
C GLU A 292 -19.26 2.91 -16.83
N ILE A 293 -18.41 3.92 -17.05
CA ILE A 293 -17.45 4.37 -16.02
C ILE A 293 -18.19 4.86 -14.77
N ALA A 294 -19.25 5.66 -14.93
CA ALA A 294 -20.04 6.17 -13.81
C ALA A 294 -20.76 5.06 -13.04
N VAL A 295 -21.38 4.10 -13.76
CA VAL A 295 -22.04 2.94 -13.15
C VAL A 295 -21.04 2.05 -12.43
N TYR A 296 -19.89 1.80 -13.06
CA TYR A 296 -18.79 1.04 -12.45
C TYR A 296 -18.29 1.73 -11.17
N GLY A 297 -18.02 3.04 -11.23
CA GLY A 297 -17.60 3.83 -10.07
C GLY A 297 -18.63 3.83 -8.95
N PHE A 298 -19.91 3.97 -9.28
CA PHE A 298 -21.00 3.86 -8.30
C PHE A 298 -21.00 2.48 -7.63
N ASN A 299 -20.89 1.41 -8.41
CA ASN A 299 -20.86 0.04 -7.88
C ASN A 299 -19.63 -0.21 -7.00
N CYS A 300 -18.46 0.35 -7.33
CA CYS A 300 -17.27 0.29 -6.49
C CYS A 300 -17.42 1.02 -5.16
N LEU A 301 -18.26 2.06 -5.08
CA LEU A 301 -18.46 2.84 -3.84
C LEU A 301 -19.65 2.35 -3.01
N PHE A 302 -20.79 2.13 -3.65
CA PHE A 302 -22.10 1.91 -3.01
C PHE A 302 -22.84 0.66 -3.49
N GLY A 303 -22.30 -0.06 -4.48
CA GLY A 303 -22.90 -1.31 -4.95
C GLY A 303 -22.81 -2.44 -3.92
N PRO A 304 -23.31 -3.65 -4.24
CA PRO A 304 -23.30 -4.79 -3.32
C PRO A 304 -21.92 -5.18 -2.79
N ARG A 305 -20.87 -4.83 -3.55
CA ARG A 305 -19.46 -5.01 -3.15
C ARG A 305 -18.72 -3.68 -2.94
N GLY A 306 -19.45 -2.62 -2.64
CA GLY A 306 -18.93 -1.26 -2.58
C GLY A 306 -18.10 -0.97 -1.32
N LEU A 307 -17.17 -0.02 -1.45
CA LEU A 307 -16.29 0.42 -0.36
C LEU A 307 -17.06 0.88 0.88
N PHE A 308 -18.12 1.67 0.72
CA PHE A 308 -18.90 2.19 1.87
C PHE A 308 -19.85 1.15 2.46
N VAL A 309 -20.13 0.05 1.75
CA VAL A 309 -20.88 -1.08 2.29
C VAL A 309 -20.01 -1.88 3.25
N TYR A 310 -18.77 -2.20 2.85
CA TYR A 310 -17.84 -2.93 3.71
C TYR A 310 -17.08 -2.05 4.71
N THR A 311 -17.01 -0.75 4.46
CA THR A 311 -16.31 0.21 5.31
C THR A 311 -17.17 1.46 5.52
N PRO A 312 -18.31 1.34 6.22
CA PRO A 312 -19.25 2.46 6.40
C PRO A 312 -18.63 3.63 7.16
N ILE A 313 -17.63 3.36 8.01
CA ILE A 313 -16.96 4.40 8.78
C ILE A 313 -16.22 5.43 7.93
N LEU A 314 -15.84 5.10 6.68
CA LEU A 314 -15.18 6.06 5.79
C LEU A 314 -16.09 7.24 5.42
N ILE A 315 -17.41 7.15 5.64
CA ILE A 315 -18.32 8.29 5.50
C ILE A 315 -17.88 9.45 6.40
N PHE A 316 -17.43 9.17 7.63
CA PHE A 316 -16.93 10.21 8.53
C PHE A 316 -15.62 10.83 8.04
N ALA A 317 -14.78 10.08 7.31
CA ALA A 317 -13.59 10.62 6.67
C ALA A 317 -13.95 11.60 5.55
N VAL A 318 -14.99 11.30 4.76
CA VAL A 318 -15.52 12.22 3.73
C VAL A 318 -16.06 13.51 4.37
N ILE A 319 -16.92 13.38 5.40
CA ILE A 319 -17.47 14.53 6.13
C ILE A 319 -16.34 15.38 6.73
N GLY A 320 -15.35 14.74 7.34
CA GLY A 320 -14.18 15.40 7.91
C GLY A 320 -13.35 16.13 6.85
N GLY A 321 -13.16 15.52 5.67
CA GLY A 321 -12.48 16.14 4.53
C GLY A 321 -13.20 17.38 4.01
N VAL A 322 -14.52 17.31 3.83
CA VAL A 322 -15.35 18.45 3.40
C VAL A 322 -15.31 19.58 4.44
N SER A 323 -15.42 19.24 5.73
CA SER A 323 -15.36 20.20 6.82
C SER A 323 -13.99 20.92 6.88
N ALA A 324 -12.91 20.16 6.71
CA ALA A 324 -11.55 20.71 6.66
C ALA A 324 -11.38 21.66 5.47
N PHE A 325 -11.89 21.29 4.29
CA PHE A 325 -11.83 22.13 3.09
C PHE A 325 -12.59 23.45 3.26
N ARG A 326 -13.82 23.40 3.79
CA ARG A 326 -14.63 24.61 4.05
C ARG A 326 -13.96 25.56 5.06
N SER A 327 -13.47 25.02 6.17
CA SER A 327 -12.81 25.83 7.22
C SER A 327 -11.51 26.50 6.75
N ARG A 328 -10.81 25.92 5.77
CA ARG A 328 -9.62 26.52 5.17
C ARG A 328 -9.99 27.72 4.31
N ASN A 329 -11.01 27.58 3.47
CA ASN A 329 -11.49 28.68 2.63
C ASN A 329 -11.98 29.84 3.49
N GLU A 330 -12.74 29.58 4.55
CA GLU A 330 -13.18 30.62 5.49
C GLU A 330 -12.02 31.38 6.12
N ARG A 331 -10.96 30.68 6.55
CA ARG A 331 -9.74 31.33 7.08
C ARG A 331 -9.02 32.17 6.03
N GLU A 332 -8.87 31.66 4.81
CA GLU A 332 -8.21 32.40 3.72
C GLU A 332 -9.04 33.64 3.30
N THR A 333 -10.37 33.54 3.28
CA THR A 333 -11.28 34.67 3.01
C THR A 333 -11.24 35.71 4.13
N LEU A 334 -11.21 35.30 5.39
CA LEU A 334 -11.08 36.21 6.54
C LEU A 334 -9.74 36.97 6.52
N ILE A 335 -8.64 36.30 6.18
CA ILE A 335 -7.31 36.93 6.05
C ILE A 335 -7.31 37.95 4.89
N ARG A 336 -7.85 37.60 3.72
CA ARG A 336 -7.96 38.52 2.57
C ARG A 336 -8.88 39.71 2.86
N GLY A 337 -10.01 39.48 3.54
CA GLY A 337 -10.95 40.53 3.95
C GLY A 337 -10.33 41.50 4.96
N SER A 338 -9.58 40.98 5.93
CA SER A 338 -8.79 41.76 6.90
C SER A 338 -7.74 42.64 6.19
N LEU A 339 -6.95 42.08 5.28
CA LEU A 339 -5.96 42.83 4.50
C LEU A 339 -6.60 43.95 3.64
N SER A 340 -7.75 43.69 3.02
CA SER A 340 -8.45 44.71 2.22
C SER A 340 -8.95 45.90 3.05
N ARG A 341 -9.44 45.65 4.29
CA ARG A 341 -9.89 46.72 5.21
C ARG A 341 -8.71 47.53 5.74
N THR A 342 -7.59 46.89 6.04
CA THR A 342 -6.38 47.59 6.48
C THR A 342 -5.82 48.49 5.36
N LEU A 343 -5.83 48.01 4.11
CA LEU A 343 -5.39 48.79 2.95
C LEU A 343 -6.35 49.94 2.62
N SER A 344 -7.67 49.77 2.75
CA SER A 344 -8.63 50.86 2.56
C SER A 344 -8.56 51.92 3.66
N GLN A 345 -8.21 51.54 4.89
CA GLN A 345 -7.97 52.49 5.98
C GLN A 345 -6.67 53.29 5.81
N LEU A 346 -5.67 52.71 5.15
CA LEU A 346 -4.42 53.40 4.80
C LEU A 346 -4.59 54.36 3.62
N SER A 347 -5.44 54.03 2.63
CA SER A 347 -5.68 54.92 1.48
C SER A 347 -6.63 56.09 1.75
N MET A 348 -7.33 56.11 2.89
CA MET A 348 -8.14 57.27 3.34
C MET A 348 -7.37 58.23 4.26
N LYS A 349 -6.11 57.93 4.58
CA LYS A 349 -5.23 58.77 5.43
C LYS A 349 -4.13 59.49 4.65
N ILE A 350 -4.17 59.42 3.32
CA ILE A 350 -3.38 60.21 2.37
C ILE A 350 -4.37 61.10 1.64
#